data_AF-A0A3D0ZVH6-F1
#
_entry.id   AF-A0A3D0ZVH6-F1
#
_cell.length_a   1.000
_cell.length_b   1.000
_cell.length_c   1.000
_cell.angle_alpha   90.00
_cell.angle_beta   90.00
_cell.angle_gamma   90.00
#
_symmetry.space_group_name_H-M   'P 1'
#
loop_
_entity.id
_entity.type
_entity.pdbx_description
1 polymer ?
#
loop_
_entity_poly.entity_id
_entity_poly.type
_entity_poly.pdbx_seq_one_letter_code
_entity_poly.pdbx_strand_id
1 'polypeptide(L)' 'TGDDDRVIPTDDSVRLAEEIGAQLEILDSCGHVPQEECPIQFLRSINKFINELEDIER' A
#
# COMPACT_ATOMS: atom_id res chain seq x y z
N THR A 1 2.24 1.98 -0.13
CA THR A 1 3.43 2.82 0.17
C THR A 1 2.94 4.18 0.63
N GLY A 2 3.70 4.90 1.47
CA GLY A 2 3.39 6.29 1.80
C GLY A 2 3.80 7.25 0.67
N ASP A 3 3.11 8.38 0.54
CA ASP A 3 3.44 9.44 -0.43
C ASP A 3 4.60 10.37 0.02
N ASP A 4 4.98 10.35 1.30
CA ASP A 4 6.17 11.00 1.88
C ASP A 4 7.13 9.95 2.51
N ASP A 5 7.19 8.74 1.95
CA ASP A 5 8.20 7.75 2.36
C ASP A 5 9.60 8.23 1.91
N ARG A 6 10.47 8.50 2.90
CA ARG A 6 11.84 8.98 2.69
C ARG A 6 12.90 7.89 2.80
N VAL A 7 12.51 6.69 3.21
CA VAL A 7 13.40 5.53 3.26
C VAL A 7 13.35 4.80 1.92
N ILE A 8 12.13 4.54 1.43
CA ILE A 8 11.87 3.99 0.10
C ILE A 8 10.99 4.99 -0.66
N PRO A 9 11.55 5.79 -1.58
CA PRO A 9 10.76 6.76 -2.34
C PRO A 9 9.54 6.13 -3.02
N THR A 10 8.42 6.86 -3.02
CA THR A 10 7.16 6.41 -3.62
C THR A 10 7.33 5.97 -5.08
N ASP A 11 8.13 6.70 -5.87
CA ASP A 11 8.42 6.37 -7.28
C ASP A 11 9.10 5.00 -7.45
N ASP A 12 9.98 4.60 -6.53
CA ASP A 12 10.61 3.28 -6.57
C ASP A 12 9.58 2.17 -6.28
N SER A 13 8.62 2.43 -5.39
CA SER A 13 7.50 1.51 -5.11
C SER A 13 6.57 1.37 -6.32
N VAL A 14 6.25 2.49 -6.98
CA VAL A 14 5.43 2.53 -8.21
C VAL A 14 6.11 1.74 -9.32
N ARG A 15 7.38 2.02 -9.61
CA ARG A 15 8.15 1.31 -10.63
C ARG A 15 8.20 -0.19 -10.35
N LEU A 16 8.49 -0.60 -9.11
CA LEU A 16 8.57 -2.02 -8.78
C LEU A 16 7.20 -2.73 -8.96
N ALA A 17 6.10 -2.08 -8.57
CA ALA A 17 4.77 -2.65 -8.73
C ALA A 17 4.44 -2.91 -10.21
N GLU A 18 4.80 -1.98 -11.10
CA GLU A 18 4.66 -2.17 -12.55
C GLU A 18 5.54 -3.31 -13.07
N GLU A 19 6.79 -3.39 -12.64
CA GLU A 19 7.76 -4.40 -13.08
C GLU A 19 7.33 -5.85 -12.73
N ILE A 20 6.67 -6.04 -11.59
CA ILE A 20 6.24 -7.36 -11.11
C ILE A 20 4.74 -7.64 -11.29
N GLY A 21 3.97 -6.67 -11.80
CA GLY A 21 2.52 -6.78 -11.94
C GLY A 21 1.78 -6.86 -10.59
N ALA A 22 2.26 -6.16 -9.56
CA ALA A 22 1.61 -6.10 -8.26
C ALA A 22 0.54 -4.99 -8.20
N GLN A 23 -0.50 -5.20 -7.39
CA GLN A 23 -1.39 -4.12 -6.97
C GLN A 23 -0.66 -3.20 -6.00
N LEU A 24 -0.83 -1.88 -6.16
CA LEU A 24 -0.23 -0.86 -5.30
C LEU A 24 -1.28 0.13 -4.82
N GLU A 25 -1.29 0.38 -3.50
CA GLU A 25 -2.05 1.45 -2.86
C GLU A 25 -1.07 2.51 -2.34
N ILE A 26 -1.33 3.78 -2.68
CA ILE A 26 -0.59 4.95 -2.17
C ILE A 26 -1.42 5.55 -1.03
N LEU A 27 -0.79 5.76 0.12
CA LEU A 27 -1.42 6.33 1.31
C LEU A 27 -1.07 7.81 1.39
N ASP A 28 -2.09 8.66 1.32
CA ASP A 28 -1.93 10.12 1.30
C ASP A 28 -1.45 10.65 2.66
N SER A 29 -0.52 11.61 2.62
CA SER A 29 0.10 12.23 3.80
C SER A 29 0.69 11.21 4.77
N CYS A 30 1.40 10.20 4.24
CA CYS A 30 1.97 9.10 5.00
C CYS A 30 3.41 8.80 4.63
N GLY A 31 4.22 8.40 5.60
CA GLY A 31 5.62 8.06 5.41
C GLY A 31 5.88 6.54 5.41
N HIS A 32 7.01 6.15 5.98
CA HIS A 32 7.54 4.79 5.89
C HIS A 32 6.82 3.79 6.80
N VAL A 33 6.18 4.26 7.88
CA VAL A 33 5.55 3.40 8.90
C VAL A 33 4.03 3.62 8.92
N PRO A 34 3.32 3.25 7.83
CA PRO A 34 1.93 3.63 7.65
C PRO A 34 0.97 3.07 8.70
N GLN A 35 1.32 1.95 9.35
CA GLN A 35 0.54 1.38 10.44
C GLN A 35 0.51 2.24 11.71
N GLU A 36 1.55 3.05 11.93
CA GLU A 36 1.64 3.99 13.07
C GLU A 36 1.22 5.41 12.67
N GLU A 37 1.58 5.84 11.47
CA GLU A 37 1.38 7.21 11.00
C GLU A 37 -0.06 7.44 10.49
N CYS A 38 -0.62 6.46 9.77
CA CYS A 38 -1.92 6.56 9.09
C CYS A 38 -2.77 5.29 9.28
N PRO A 39 -3.03 4.87 10.54
CA PRO A 39 -3.59 3.56 10.86
C PRO A 39 -4.93 3.28 10.16
N ILE A 40 -5.77 4.29 9.97
CA ILE A 40 -7.08 4.14 9.31
C ILE A 40 -6.93 3.88 7.81
N GLN A 41 -6.02 4.58 7.12
CA GLN A 41 -5.78 4.36 5.70
C GLN A 41 -5.15 2.98 5.48
N PHE A 42 -4.14 2.65 6.29
CA PHE A 42 -3.48 1.35 6.26
C PHE A 42 -4.47 0.19 6.44
N LEU A 43 -5.31 0.23 7.48
CA LEU A 43 -6.30 -0.83 7.72
C LEU A 43 -7.33 -0.94 6.60
N ARG A 44 -7.71 0.17 5.94
CA ARG A 44 -8.60 0.12 4.77
C ARG A 44 -7.96 -0.63 3.61
N SER A 45 -6.68 -0.36 3.31
CA SER A 45 -5.95 -1.04 2.24
C SER A 45 -5.77 -2.53 2.54
N ILE A 46 -5.45 -2.89 3.80
CA ILE A 46 -5.33 -4.31 4.21
C ILE A 46 -6.68 -5.03 4.13
N ASN A 47 -7.76 -4.41 4.61
CA ASN A 47 -9.09 -5.02 4.54
C ASN A 47 -9.55 -5.22 3.08
N LYS A 48 -9.26 -4.26 2.19
CA LYS A 48 -9.51 -4.41 0.75
C LYS A 48 -8.79 -5.65 0.19
N PHE A 49 -7.50 -5.78 0.49
CA PHE A 49 -6.69 -6.92 0.06
C PHE A 49 -7.25 -8.26 0.57
N ILE A 50 -7.57 -8.36 1.86
CA ILE A 50 -8.12 -9.59 2.46
C ILE A 50 -9.46 -9.96 1.82
N ASN A 51 -10.35 -8.99 1.61
CA ASN A 51 -11.65 -9.25 0.98
C ASN A 51 -11.48 -9.74 -0.47
N GLU A 52 -10.55 -9.13 -1.24
CA GLU A 52 -10.24 -9.59 -2.61
C GLU A 52 -9.70 -11.03 -2.62
N LEU A 53 -8.91 -11.43 -1.61
CA LEU A 53 -8.45 -12.82 -1.48
C LEU A 53 -9.60 -13.78 -1.16
N GLU A 54 -10.50 -13.43 -0.23
CA GLU A 54 -11.65 -14.26 0.12
C GLU A 54 -12.60 -14.46 -1.08
N ASP A 55 -12.74 -13.44 -1.93
CA ASP A 55 -13.55 -13.51 -3.15
C ASP A 55 -12.91 -14.40 -4.24
N ILE A 56 -11.58 -14.53 -4.28
CA ILE A 56 -10.87 -15.45 -5.20
C ILE A 56 -11.09 -16.92 -4.80
N GLU A 57 -11.26 -17.20 -3.49
CA GLU A 57 -11.44 -18.57 -2.97
C GLU A 57 -12.88 -19.10 -3.09
N ARG A 58 -13.84 -18.28 -3.55
CA ARG A 58 -15.25 -18.64 -3.75
C ARG A 58 -15.58 -19.06 -5.18
#